data_AF-A0A1Q5RW00-F1
#
_entry.id   AF-A0A1Q5RW00-F1
#
_cell.length_a   1.000
_cell.length_b   1.000
_cell.length_c   1.000
_cell.angle_alpha   90.00
_cell.angle_beta   90.00
_cell.angle_gamma   90.00
#
_symmetry.space_group_name_H-M   'P 1'
#
loop_
_entity.id
_entity.type
_entity.pdbx_description
1 polymer ?
#
loop_
_entity_poly.entity_id
_entity_poly.type
_entity_poly.pdbx_seq_one_letter_code
_entity_poly.pdbx_strand_id
1 'polypeptide(L)'
;MSYSTKMPGRGPRQDGEASLAGHHGEGGTSIGTTEASGGISERPRDGHDDGILDTSSPAVRALLKISPLRWWRSAPAGAFRATEYLEVRSALAEVATLINAAEVEPALQGDADAAIALVLSLMPITRRGGIKTDIAMTAVLSLALRGELRCALVLAHVLDRAEPDPRRADQLCGSWFEFHLNHSASRGGVAPAETAVLEAPSAFDAPRAR
;
A
#
# COMPACT_ATOMS: atom_id res chain seq x y z
N MET A 1 23.99 58.07 4.03
CA MET A 1 23.19 57.21 4.93
C MET A 1 23.28 55.80 4.39
N SER A 2 24.06 54.98 5.09
CA SER A 2 24.45 53.62 4.72
C SER A 2 23.47 52.63 5.34
N TYR A 3 23.09 51.58 4.60
CA TYR A 3 22.55 50.37 5.20
C TYR A 3 23.43 49.18 4.80
N SER A 4 24.16 48.72 5.82
CA SER A 4 25.16 47.67 5.78
C SER A 4 24.49 46.32 5.98
N THR A 5 24.76 45.41 5.05
CA THR A 5 24.54 43.96 5.11
C THR A 5 25.20 43.33 6.34
N LYS A 6 24.53 42.36 6.97
CA LYS A 6 25.18 41.39 7.88
C LYS A 6 24.42 40.07 7.93
N MET A 7 24.98 39.03 7.30
CA MET A 7 24.69 37.62 7.52
C MET A 7 25.78 37.04 8.43
N PRO A 8 25.45 36.16 9.38
CA PRO A 8 26.38 35.16 9.91
C PRO A 8 25.77 33.75 9.76
N GLY A 9 26.50 32.65 9.60
CA GLY A 9 27.92 32.36 9.65
C GLY A 9 28.02 30.82 9.70
N ARG A 10 28.80 30.22 8.78
CA ARG A 10 29.15 28.79 8.83
C ARG A 10 30.16 28.57 9.96
N GLY A 11 29.94 27.51 10.75
CA GLY A 11 30.89 26.91 11.70
C GLY A 11 30.99 25.39 11.49
N PRO A 12 32.01 24.72 12.05
CA PRO A 12 32.84 23.79 11.30
C PRO A 12 32.52 22.29 11.48
N ARG A 13 33.07 21.50 10.54
CA ARG A 13 33.29 20.05 10.61
C ARG A 13 34.12 19.68 11.84
N GLN A 14 33.77 18.55 12.46
CA GLN A 14 34.66 17.77 13.31
C GLN A 14 34.86 16.39 12.68
N ASP A 15 36.13 16.06 12.46
CA ASP A 15 36.66 14.74 12.16
C ASP A 15 37.16 14.11 13.48
N GLY A 16 37.25 12.78 13.51
CA GLY A 16 37.85 11.96 14.59
C GLY A 16 36.82 11.07 15.27
N GLU A 17 37.01 9.77 15.51
CA GLU A 17 38.23 8.97 15.51
C GLU A 17 37.84 7.47 15.49
N ALA A 18 38.84 6.64 15.21
CA ALA A 18 38.74 5.20 14.99
C ALA A 18 38.46 4.37 16.24
N SER A 19 37.92 3.16 16.04
CA SER A 19 38.34 1.98 16.80
C SER A 19 38.16 0.69 15.97
N LEU A 20 39.31 0.06 15.73
CA LEU A 20 39.51 -1.32 15.28
C LEU A 20 39.55 -2.28 16.49
N ALA A 21 39.57 -3.57 16.16
CA ALA A 21 39.70 -4.79 17.00
C ALA A 21 38.34 -5.32 17.50
N GLY A 22 37.91 -6.55 17.22
CA GLY A 22 38.64 -7.74 16.82
C GLY A 22 38.34 -8.83 17.85
N HIS A 23 37.68 -9.92 17.46
CA HIS A 23 37.97 -11.21 18.08
C HIS A 23 37.56 -12.39 17.19
N HIS A 24 38.59 -13.14 16.81
CA HIS A 24 38.56 -14.54 16.44
C HIS A 24 37.84 -15.40 17.47
N GLY A 25 37.17 -16.44 16.97
CA GLY A 25 36.71 -17.58 17.75
C GLY A 25 36.28 -18.70 16.82
N GLU A 26 37.25 -19.32 16.12
CA GLU A 26 37.08 -20.64 15.53
C GLU A 26 36.91 -21.67 16.65
N GLY A 27 35.90 -22.54 16.53
CA GLY A 27 35.63 -23.64 17.44
C GLY A 27 34.92 -24.75 16.68
N GLY A 28 35.69 -25.74 16.24
CA GLY A 28 35.24 -26.82 15.38
C GLY A 28 34.44 -27.94 16.07
N THR A 29 33.91 -28.78 15.18
CA THR A 29 33.53 -30.19 15.35
C THR A 29 32.39 -30.54 16.30
N SER A 30 31.30 -31.07 15.71
CA SER A 30 30.97 -32.48 15.97
C SER A 30 30.14 -33.05 14.83
N ILE A 31 30.71 -34.04 14.15
CA ILE A 31 30.02 -34.96 13.24
C ILE A 31 29.36 -36.02 14.13
N GLY A 32 28.03 -36.10 14.06
CA GLY A 32 27.25 -37.19 14.62
C GLY A 32 26.26 -37.67 13.56
N THR A 33 26.62 -38.76 12.88
CA THR A 33 25.74 -39.52 11.98
C THR A 33 24.99 -40.55 12.80
N THR A 34 23.65 -40.45 12.91
CA THR A 34 22.81 -41.64 13.13
C THR A 34 21.35 -41.42 12.76
N GLU A 35 20.91 -42.26 11.82
CA GLU A 35 19.61 -42.93 11.71
C GLU A 35 18.35 -42.16 11.31
N ALA A 36 17.93 -42.49 10.09
CA ALA A 36 16.55 -42.43 9.63
C ALA A 36 15.66 -43.34 10.48
N SER A 37 14.56 -42.80 10.98
CA SER A 37 13.35 -43.58 11.25
C SER A 37 12.13 -42.70 11.03
N GLY A 38 11.23 -43.21 10.19
CA GLY A 38 10.04 -42.51 9.75
C GLY A 38 9.09 -42.22 10.89
N GLY A 39 8.73 -40.96 11.01
CA GLY A 39 7.51 -40.50 11.64
C GLY A 39 7.05 -39.32 10.81
N ILE A 40 5.92 -39.46 10.14
CA ILE A 40 5.21 -38.37 9.50
C ILE A 40 4.84 -37.42 10.64
N SER A 41 5.74 -36.47 10.91
CA SER A 41 5.45 -35.34 11.77
C SER A 41 4.51 -34.48 10.93
N GLU A 42 3.21 -34.70 11.14
CA GLU A 42 2.18 -33.75 10.79
C GLU A 42 2.65 -32.40 11.32
N ARG A 43 3.24 -31.60 10.43
CA ARG A 43 3.34 -30.16 10.64
C ARG A 43 1.93 -29.74 11.04
N PRO A 44 1.74 -29.10 12.20
CA PRO A 44 0.55 -28.31 12.39
C PRO A 44 0.53 -27.37 11.19
N ARG A 45 -0.45 -27.56 10.30
CA ARG A 45 -0.92 -26.42 9.52
C ARG A 45 -1.46 -25.49 10.59
N ASP A 46 -0.58 -24.64 11.11
CA ASP A 46 -0.97 -23.44 11.81
C ASP A 46 -1.77 -22.66 10.77
N GLY A 47 -3.08 -22.94 10.78
CA GLY A 47 -4.08 -22.07 10.24
C GLY A 47 -3.81 -20.74 10.91
N HIS A 48 -3.21 -19.84 10.15
CA HIS A 48 -3.15 -18.43 10.47
C HIS A 48 -4.58 -17.90 10.33
N ASP A 49 -5.43 -18.35 11.25
CA ASP A 49 -6.87 -18.16 11.27
C ASP A 49 -7.15 -16.90 12.08
N ASP A 50 -7.34 -15.81 11.34
CA ASP A 50 -8.45 -14.87 11.51
C ASP A 50 -8.66 -14.19 12.88
N GLY A 51 -7.60 -14.05 13.68
CA GLY A 51 -7.62 -13.19 14.87
C GLY A 51 -7.70 -11.68 14.59
N ILE A 52 -7.82 -11.27 13.32
CA ILE A 52 -7.86 -9.85 12.95
C ILE A 52 -9.22 -9.25 13.29
N LEU A 53 -10.31 -10.02 13.22
CA LEU A 53 -11.66 -9.54 13.41
C LEU A 53 -12.62 -10.67 13.78
N ASP A 54 -13.41 -10.53 14.85
CA ASP A 54 -14.67 -11.26 14.94
C ASP A 54 -15.64 -10.71 13.87
N THR A 55 -15.51 -11.24 12.66
CA THR A 55 -16.39 -10.90 11.53
C THR A 55 -17.85 -11.34 11.79
N SER A 56 -18.10 -12.07 12.87
CA SER A 56 -19.43 -12.36 13.40
C SER A 56 -20.03 -11.17 14.14
N SER A 57 -19.23 -10.17 14.53
CA SER A 57 -19.72 -8.95 15.16
C SER A 57 -20.75 -8.24 14.28
N PRO A 58 -21.97 -8.00 14.78
CA PRO A 58 -23.03 -7.35 14.01
C PRO A 58 -22.67 -5.91 13.63
N ALA A 59 -21.83 -5.22 14.44
CA ALA A 59 -21.33 -3.88 14.12
C ALA A 59 -20.41 -3.90 12.90
N VAL A 60 -19.46 -4.84 12.86
CA VAL A 60 -18.54 -5.04 11.72
C VAL A 60 -19.32 -5.42 10.46
N ARG A 61 -20.36 -6.27 10.58
CA ARG A 61 -21.23 -6.63 9.45
C ARG A 61 -22.10 -5.46 8.96
N ALA A 62 -22.58 -4.59 9.85
CA ALA A 62 -23.35 -3.40 9.47
C ALA A 62 -22.48 -2.40 8.69
N LEU A 63 -21.24 -2.18 9.15
CA LEU A 63 -20.21 -1.40 8.46
C LEU A 63 -19.75 -1.99 7.13
N LEU A 64 -20.28 -3.12 6.66
CA LEU A 64 -19.93 -3.72 5.36
C LEU A 64 -21.09 -3.73 4.36
N LYS A 65 -22.33 -3.45 4.77
CA LYS A 65 -23.49 -3.59 3.87
C LYS A 65 -23.64 -2.44 2.88
N ILE A 66 -23.35 -1.20 3.27
CA ILE A 66 -23.48 0.02 2.42
C ILE A 66 -22.37 1.04 2.76
N SER A 67 -21.17 0.55 3.04
CA SER A 67 -20.13 1.38 3.67
C SER A 67 -19.12 1.94 2.67
N PRO A 68 -18.59 3.15 2.93
CA PRO A 68 -17.46 3.74 2.21
C PRO A 68 -16.25 2.78 2.05
N LEU A 69 -16.11 1.79 2.95
CA LEU A 69 -15.08 0.74 2.87
C LEU A 69 -15.13 -0.12 1.60
N ARG A 70 -16.24 -0.09 0.85
CA ARG A 70 -16.42 -0.91 -0.36
C ARG A 70 -16.32 -0.10 -1.65
N TRP A 71 -16.27 1.23 -1.56
CA TRP A 71 -16.33 2.11 -2.72
C TRP A 71 -15.14 1.94 -3.65
N TRP A 72 -13.96 1.58 -3.13
CA TRP A 72 -12.79 1.24 -3.97
C TRP A 72 -13.12 0.20 -5.04
N ARG A 73 -14.10 -0.69 -4.82
CA ARG A 73 -14.47 -1.73 -5.78
C ARG A 73 -15.20 -1.21 -7.01
N SER A 74 -15.88 -0.08 -6.92
CA SER A 74 -16.87 0.35 -7.91
C SER A 74 -16.79 1.82 -8.28
N ALA A 75 -16.17 2.66 -7.46
CA ALA A 75 -16.14 4.10 -7.66
C ALA A 75 -14.89 4.50 -8.48
N PRO A 76 -15.07 5.18 -9.63
CA PRO A 76 -13.97 5.82 -10.33
C PRO A 76 -13.44 7.01 -9.51
N ALA A 77 -12.21 7.46 -9.78
CA ALA A 77 -11.58 8.54 -9.03
C ALA A 77 -12.40 9.85 -9.03
N GLY A 78 -13.04 10.18 -10.17
CA GLY A 78 -13.90 11.37 -10.31
C GLY A 78 -15.20 11.33 -9.51
N ALA A 79 -15.57 10.18 -8.92
CA ALA A 79 -16.74 10.07 -8.05
C ALA A 79 -16.50 10.63 -6.64
N PHE A 80 -15.23 10.81 -6.24
CA PHE A 80 -14.89 11.27 -4.90
C PHE A 80 -14.73 12.78 -4.86
N ARG A 81 -15.72 13.46 -4.28
CA ARG A 81 -15.62 14.88 -3.93
C ARG A 81 -15.31 15.01 -2.44
N ALA A 82 -15.33 16.24 -1.94
CA ALA A 82 -15.03 16.53 -0.54
C ALA A 82 -15.93 15.74 0.43
N THR A 83 -17.21 15.57 0.11
CA THR A 83 -18.16 14.81 0.94
C THR A 83 -17.78 13.34 1.01
N GLU A 84 -17.57 12.68 -0.14
CA GLU A 84 -17.22 11.27 -0.20
C GLU A 84 -15.87 10.99 0.48
N TYR A 85 -14.91 11.91 0.34
CA TYR A 85 -13.65 11.83 1.07
C TYR A 85 -13.83 11.86 2.59
N LEU A 86 -14.72 12.72 3.11
CA LEU A 86 -15.02 12.77 4.54
C LEU A 86 -15.71 11.49 5.02
N GLU A 87 -16.61 10.92 4.22
CA GLU A 87 -17.25 9.64 4.53
C GLU A 87 -16.25 8.49 4.61
N VAL A 88 -15.33 8.40 3.64
CA VAL A 88 -14.23 7.43 3.66
C VAL A 88 -13.38 7.58 4.92
N ARG A 89 -13.04 8.82 5.29
CA ARG A 89 -12.25 9.09 6.50
C ARG A 89 -12.99 8.75 7.78
N SER A 90 -14.28 9.08 7.88
CA SER A 90 -15.09 8.73 9.04
C SER A 90 -15.16 7.22 9.22
N ALA A 91 -15.39 6.49 8.13
CA ALA A 91 -15.42 5.03 8.15
C ALA A 91 -14.10 4.42 8.62
N LEU A 92 -12.95 4.93 8.16
CA LEU A 92 -11.63 4.45 8.61
C LEU A 92 -11.37 4.78 10.09
N ALA A 93 -11.80 5.95 10.57
CA ALA A 93 -11.67 6.32 11.98
C ALA A 93 -12.54 5.43 12.88
N GLU A 94 -13.78 5.13 12.48
CA GLU A 94 -14.65 4.18 13.18
C GLU A 94 -14.00 2.79 13.24
N VAL A 95 -13.48 2.30 12.12
CA VAL A 95 -12.72 1.03 12.06
C VAL A 95 -11.53 1.06 13.02
N ALA A 96 -10.74 2.14 13.05
CA ALA A 96 -9.59 2.26 13.95
C ALA A 96 -9.97 2.19 15.44
N THR A 97 -11.17 2.66 15.81
CA THR A 97 -11.67 2.54 17.19
C THR A 97 -12.21 1.15 17.53
N LEU A 98 -12.69 0.41 16.53
CA LEU A 98 -13.28 -0.92 16.71
C LEU A 98 -12.26 -2.05 16.64
N ILE A 99 -11.14 -1.85 15.94
CA ILE A 99 -10.15 -2.88 15.68
C ILE A 99 -8.88 -2.62 16.47
N ASN A 100 -8.54 -3.53 17.38
CA ASN A 100 -7.23 -3.57 18.02
C ASN A 100 -6.29 -4.50 17.25
N ALA A 101 -5.89 -4.11 16.04
CA ALA A 101 -5.00 -4.90 15.18
C ALA A 101 -3.77 -4.08 14.80
N ALA A 102 -2.65 -4.39 15.45
CA ALA A 102 -1.36 -3.72 15.25
C ALA A 102 -0.89 -3.75 13.78
N GLU A 103 -1.30 -4.76 13.00
CA GLU A 103 -0.91 -4.89 11.59
C GLU A 103 -1.53 -3.84 10.66
N VAL A 104 -2.73 -3.34 10.97
CA VAL A 104 -3.45 -2.38 10.11
C VAL A 104 -3.40 -0.96 10.67
N GLU A 105 -3.04 -0.81 11.94
CA GLU A 105 -3.04 0.46 12.66
C GLU A 105 -2.20 1.54 11.97
N PRO A 106 -0.94 1.29 11.53
CA PRO A 106 -0.16 2.33 10.85
C PRO A 106 -0.82 2.84 9.57
N ALA A 107 -1.41 1.93 8.78
CA ALA A 107 -2.14 2.29 7.56
C ALA A 107 -3.38 3.13 7.86
N LEU A 108 -4.09 2.83 8.96
CA LEU A 108 -5.25 3.60 9.43
C LEU A 108 -4.86 4.99 9.94
N GLN A 109 -3.67 5.15 10.52
CA GLN A 109 -3.12 6.46 10.90
C GLN A 109 -2.62 7.29 9.71
N GLY A 110 -2.65 6.73 8.50
CA GLY A 110 -2.28 7.41 7.27
C GLY A 110 -0.80 7.30 6.91
N ASP A 111 -0.11 6.27 7.38
CA ASP A 111 1.20 5.87 6.84
C ASP A 111 1.02 5.26 5.43
N ALA A 112 1.54 5.95 4.42
CA ALA A 112 1.43 5.53 3.03
C ALA A 112 2.23 4.28 2.70
N ASP A 113 3.43 4.14 3.25
CA ASP A 113 4.28 2.98 2.97
C ASP A 113 3.69 1.74 3.63
N ALA A 114 3.17 1.88 4.86
CA ALA A 114 2.45 0.81 5.54
C ALA A 114 1.15 0.42 4.80
N ALA A 115 0.37 1.38 4.32
CA ALA A 115 -0.85 1.11 3.57
C ALA A 115 -0.57 0.37 2.25
N ILE A 116 0.46 0.80 1.51
CA ILE A 116 0.90 0.14 0.28
C ILE A 116 1.41 -1.27 0.59
N ALA A 117 2.28 -1.43 1.57
CA ALA A 117 2.81 -2.73 1.97
C ALA A 117 1.68 -3.70 2.37
N LEU A 118 0.70 -3.21 3.15
CA LEU A 118 -0.46 -3.98 3.55
C LEU A 118 -1.28 -4.45 2.34
N VAL A 119 -1.62 -3.57 1.41
CA VAL A 119 -2.37 -3.96 0.20
C VAL A 119 -1.59 -4.96 -0.65
N LEU A 120 -0.30 -4.75 -0.86
CA LEU A 120 0.53 -5.66 -1.66
C LEU A 120 0.70 -7.03 -0.99
N SER A 121 0.73 -7.09 0.34
CA SER A 121 0.76 -8.36 1.09
C SER A 121 -0.50 -9.21 0.91
N LEU A 122 -1.61 -8.59 0.50
CA LEU A 122 -2.89 -9.25 0.24
C LEU A 122 -3.03 -9.72 -1.21
N MET A 123 -2.01 -9.51 -2.05
CA MET A 123 -2.02 -9.95 -3.44
C MET A 123 -1.61 -11.42 -3.57
N PRO A 124 -2.27 -12.21 -4.43
CA PRO A 124 -3.43 -11.85 -5.25
C PRO A 124 -4.72 -11.76 -4.42
N ILE A 125 -5.53 -10.72 -4.67
CA ILE A 125 -6.85 -10.60 -4.04
C ILE A 125 -7.81 -11.58 -4.73
N THR A 126 -7.91 -12.80 -4.19
CA THR A 126 -8.79 -13.85 -4.73
C THR A 126 -10.24 -13.70 -4.27
N ARG A 127 -10.48 -13.04 -3.13
CA ARG A 127 -11.81 -12.85 -2.55
C ARG A 127 -12.13 -11.37 -2.33
N ARG A 128 -12.90 -10.78 -3.24
CA ARG A 128 -13.58 -9.50 -2.97
C ARG A 128 -14.62 -9.74 -1.87
N GLY A 129 -14.53 -8.99 -0.80
CA GLY A 129 -15.42 -9.06 0.37
C GLY A 129 -14.69 -9.33 1.69
N GLY A 130 -13.38 -9.58 1.65
CA GLY A 130 -12.57 -9.68 2.87
C GLY A 130 -12.46 -8.32 3.55
N ILE A 131 -12.76 -8.28 4.85
CA ILE A 131 -12.74 -7.06 5.65
C ILE A 131 -11.32 -6.45 5.75
N LYS A 132 -10.28 -7.28 5.89
CA LYS A 132 -8.88 -6.82 5.86
C LYS A 132 -8.54 -6.16 4.52
N THR A 133 -8.98 -6.76 3.41
CA THR A 133 -8.85 -6.18 2.07
C THR A 133 -9.61 -4.88 1.93
N ASP A 134 -10.84 -4.80 2.43
CA ASP A 134 -11.65 -3.57 2.39
C ASP A 134 -10.99 -2.43 3.15
N ILE A 135 -10.47 -2.70 4.35
CA ILE A 135 -9.75 -1.73 5.16
C ILE A 135 -8.48 -1.27 4.45
N ALA A 136 -7.65 -2.21 4.00
CA ALA A 136 -6.37 -1.92 3.35
C ALA A 136 -6.58 -1.08 2.06
N MET A 137 -7.49 -1.52 1.19
CA MET A 137 -7.80 -0.81 -0.05
C MET A 137 -8.40 0.57 0.21
N THR A 138 -9.23 0.70 1.25
CA THR A 138 -9.83 2.00 1.61
C THR A 138 -8.81 2.95 2.23
N ALA A 139 -7.84 2.45 3.00
CA ALA A 139 -6.73 3.26 3.51
C ALA A 139 -5.89 3.84 2.36
N VAL A 140 -5.51 3.01 1.39
CA VAL A 140 -4.80 3.45 0.17
C VAL A 140 -5.64 4.46 -0.61
N LEU A 141 -6.95 4.21 -0.77
CA LEU A 141 -7.87 5.14 -1.44
C LEU A 141 -7.93 6.50 -0.72
N SER A 142 -8.06 6.51 0.60
CA SER A 142 -8.08 7.74 1.40
C SER A 142 -6.79 8.56 1.24
N LEU A 143 -5.64 7.89 1.21
CA LEU A 143 -4.35 8.52 0.99
C LEU A 143 -4.18 9.05 -0.43
N ALA A 144 -4.64 8.31 -1.44
CA ALA A 144 -4.68 8.78 -2.82
C ALA A 144 -5.51 10.07 -2.95
N LEU A 145 -6.69 10.12 -2.33
CA LEU A 145 -7.55 11.31 -2.30
C LEU A 145 -6.93 12.49 -1.54
N ARG A 146 -6.08 12.23 -0.54
CA ARG A 146 -5.30 13.25 0.16
C ARG A 146 -4.14 13.81 -0.70
N GLY A 147 -3.83 13.17 -1.82
CA GLY A 147 -2.79 13.58 -2.76
C GLY A 147 -1.50 12.75 -2.72
N GLU A 148 -1.51 11.59 -2.05
CA GLU A 148 -0.39 10.64 -2.14
C GLU A 148 -0.46 9.86 -3.46
N LEU A 149 0.34 10.29 -4.43
CA LEU A 149 0.28 9.80 -5.82
C LEU A 149 0.68 8.32 -5.94
N ARG A 150 1.61 7.84 -5.10
CA ARG A 150 1.99 6.43 -5.08
C ARG A 150 0.82 5.52 -4.73
N CYS A 151 -0.03 5.96 -3.79
CA CYS A 151 -1.25 5.25 -3.45
C CYS A 151 -2.26 5.20 -4.61
N ALA A 152 -2.39 6.26 -5.40
CA ALA A 152 -3.25 6.25 -6.58
C ALA A 152 -2.78 5.24 -7.64
N LEU A 153 -1.47 5.17 -7.89
CA LEU A 153 -0.89 4.22 -8.83
C LEU A 153 -1.05 2.77 -8.34
N VAL A 154 -0.78 2.51 -7.06
CA VAL A 154 -0.99 1.19 -6.45
C VAL A 154 -2.47 0.80 -6.51
N LEU A 155 -3.38 1.74 -6.27
CA LEU A 155 -4.81 1.50 -6.36
C LEU A 155 -5.21 1.08 -7.79
N ALA A 156 -4.74 1.80 -8.82
CA ALA A 156 -4.96 1.42 -10.22
C ALA A 156 -4.44 0.00 -10.52
N HIS A 157 -3.19 -0.30 -10.13
CA HIS A 157 -2.57 -1.61 -10.33
C HIS A 157 -3.35 -2.75 -9.66
N VAL A 158 -3.80 -2.55 -8.42
CA VAL A 158 -4.52 -3.58 -7.69
C VAL A 158 -5.93 -3.77 -8.26
N LEU A 159 -6.59 -2.71 -8.73
CA LEU A 159 -7.91 -2.78 -9.35
C LEU A 159 -7.89 -3.57 -10.66
N ASP A 160 -6.88 -3.35 -11.50
CA ASP A 160 -6.63 -4.11 -12.73
C ASP A 160 -6.59 -5.62 -12.47
N ARG A 161 -5.91 -6.03 -11.38
CA ARG A 161 -5.69 -7.45 -11.08
C ARG A 161 -6.77 -8.09 -10.22
N ALA A 162 -7.50 -7.29 -9.44
CA ALA A 162 -8.49 -7.80 -8.50
C ALA A 162 -9.92 -7.81 -9.08
N GLU A 163 -10.22 -7.04 -10.13
CA GLU A 163 -11.56 -7.01 -10.74
C GLU A 163 -11.75 -8.18 -11.72
N PRO A 164 -12.72 -9.08 -11.48
CA PRO A 164 -12.95 -10.22 -12.35
C PRO A 164 -13.55 -9.86 -13.72
N ASP A 165 -14.23 -8.71 -13.84
CA ASP A 165 -14.71 -8.18 -15.12
C ASP A 165 -13.63 -7.29 -15.78
N PRO A 166 -12.99 -7.73 -16.88
CA PRO A 166 -11.91 -6.97 -17.51
C PRO A 166 -12.31 -5.56 -17.92
N ARG A 167 -13.54 -5.35 -18.40
CA ARG A 167 -13.99 -4.02 -18.84
C ARG A 167 -14.10 -3.05 -17.68
N ARG A 168 -14.55 -3.57 -16.53
CA ARG A 168 -14.66 -2.77 -15.32
C ARG A 168 -13.30 -2.56 -14.66
N ALA A 169 -12.40 -3.53 -14.79
CA ALA A 169 -11.00 -3.41 -14.39
C ALA A 169 -10.34 -2.25 -15.13
N ASP A 170 -10.45 -2.23 -16.47
CA ASP A 170 -9.91 -1.18 -17.34
C ASP A 170 -10.45 0.20 -16.98
N GLN A 171 -11.77 0.32 -16.78
CA GLN A 171 -12.41 1.60 -16.43
C GLN A 171 -11.93 2.13 -15.07
N LEU A 172 -11.87 1.26 -14.06
CA LEU A 172 -11.45 1.66 -12.71
C LEU A 172 -9.95 1.96 -12.69
N CYS A 173 -9.12 1.08 -13.25
CA CYS A 173 -7.68 1.27 -13.37
C CYS A 173 -7.37 2.57 -14.12
N GLY A 174 -7.95 2.76 -15.32
CA GLY A 174 -7.77 3.95 -16.14
C GLY A 174 -8.16 5.22 -15.39
N SER A 175 -9.30 5.23 -14.69
CA SER A 175 -9.74 6.41 -13.92
C SER A 175 -8.75 6.80 -12.80
N TRP A 176 -8.20 5.82 -12.08
CA TRP A 176 -7.22 6.08 -11.02
C TRP A 176 -5.83 6.43 -11.56
N PHE A 177 -5.47 5.88 -12.72
CA PHE A 177 -4.23 6.23 -13.40
C PHE A 177 -4.28 7.65 -13.98
N GLU A 178 -5.38 8.04 -14.62
CA GLU A 178 -5.61 9.43 -15.06
C GLU A 178 -5.60 10.41 -13.87
N PHE A 179 -6.19 10.03 -12.75
CA PHE A 179 -6.11 10.81 -11.52
C PHE A 179 -4.65 11.05 -11.11
N HIS A 180 -3.82 9.99 -11.08
CA HIS A 180 -2.39 10.12 -10.81
C HIS A 180 -1.72 11.12 -11.76
N LEU A 181 -1.92 10.98 -13.07
CA LEU A 181 -1.29 11.84 -14.08
C LEU A 181 -1.69 13.31 -13.94
N ASN A 182 -2.98 13.58 -13.79
CA ASN A 182 -3.51 14.95 -13.67
C ASN A 182 -2.98 15.67 -12.43
N HIS A 183 -2.80 14.95 -11.32
CA HIS A 183 -2.29 15.52 -10.07
C HIS A 183 -0.76 15.57 -10.01
N SER A 184 -0.06 14.72 -10.77
CA SER A 184 1.40 14.77 -10.95
C SER A 184 1.80 15.98 -11.81
N ALA A 185 1.16 16.15 -12.97
CA ALA A 185 1.39 17.27 -13.88
C ALA A 185 1.14 18.62 -13.20
N SER A 186 0.11 18.70 -12.34
CA SER A 186 -0.25 19.89 -11.57
C SER A 186 0.76 20.23 -10.46
N ARG A 187 1.60 19.27 -10.01
CA ARG A 187 2.60 19.46 -8.95
C ARG A 187 4.00 19.81 -9.45
N GLY A 188 4.24 19.72 -10.75
CA GLY A 188 5.48 20.18 -11.37
C GLY A 188 5.91 19.25 -12.48
N GLY A 189 5.49 19.56 -13.71
CA GLY A 189 6.04 19.07 -14.97
C GLY A 189 6.24 17.56 -15.06
N VAL A 190 5.38 16.88 -15.82
CA VAL A 190 5.45 15.43 -16.11
C VAL A 190 6.89 14.98 -16.29
N ALA A 191 7.37 14.15 -15.37
CA ALA A 191 8.75 13.68 -15.43
C ALA A 191 8.91 12.78 -16.68
N PRO A 192 10.09 12.75 -17.34
CA PRO A 192 10.30 11.94 -18.54
C PRO A 192 9.99 10.44 -18.35
N ALA A 193 10.09 9.94 -17.13
CA ALA A 193 9.73 8.57 -16.78
C ALA A 193 8.21 8.32 -16.81
N GLU A 194 7.40 9.30 -16.42
CA GLU A 194 5.93 9.22 -16.48
C GLU A 194 5.44 9.29 -17.93
N THR A 195 6.11 10.08 -18.77
CA THR A 195 5.86 10.13 -20.22
C THR A 195 6.23 8.81 -20.90
N ALA A 196 7.31 8.15 -20.48
CA ALA A 196 7.69 6.83 -21.00
C ALA A 196 6.68 5.73 -20.61
N VAL A 197 6.10 5.80 -19.41
CA VAL A 197 5.02 4.89 -19.00
C VAL A 197 3.73 5.18 -19.79
N LEU A 198 3.47 6.43 -20.18
CA LEU A 198 2.34 6.80 -21.04
C LEU A 198 2.48 6.29 -22.49
N GLU A 199 3.69 6.21 -23.01
CA GLU A 199 3.98 5.69 -24.36
C GLU A 199 4.07 4.15 -24.42
N ALA A 200 4.18 3.48 -23.27
CA ALA A 200 4.28 2.02 -23.24
C ALA A 200 2.98 1.32 -23.67
N PRO A 201 1.77 1.74 -23.24
CA PRO A 201 0.50 1.12 -23.68
C PRO A 201 0.20 1.31 -25.16
N SER A 202 0.49 2.47 -25.75
CA SER A 202 0.26 2.75 -27.18
C SER A 202 1.17 1.90 -28.09
N ALA A 203 2.33 1.47 -27.59
CA ALA A 203 3.22 0.55 -28.29
C ALA A 203 2.71 -0.91 -28.33
N PHE A 204 1.83 -1.30 -27.39
CA PHE A 204 1.21 -2.64 -27.38
C PHE A 204 -0.03 -2.75 -28.27
N ASP A 205 -0.66 -1.64 -28.65
CA ASP A 205 -1.84 -1.59 -29.54
C ASP A 205 -1.49 -1.48 -31.04
N ALA A 206 -0.20 -1.52 -31.41
CA ALA A 206 0.19 -1.56 -32.82
C ALA A 206 -0.25 -2.89 -33.45
N PRO A 207 -1.12 -2.88 -34.48
CA PRO A 207 -1.55 -4.10 -35.15
C PRO A 207 -0.33 -4.73 -35.82
N ARG A 208 -0.01 -5.97 -35.44
CA ARG A 208 0.94 -6.80 -36.17
C ARG A 208 0.41 -6.98 -37.60
N ALA A 209 0.90 -6.16 -38.52
CA ALA A 209 0.76 -6.39 -39.94
C ALA A 209 1.42 -7.72 -40.29
N ARG A 210 0.70 -8.51 -41.10
CA ARG A 210 1.02 -9.88 -41.51
C ARG A 210 2.28 -9.97 -42.36
#